data_AF-A0A7X5WMR8-F1
#
_entry.id   AF-A0A7X5WMR8-F1
#
_cell.length_a   1.000
_cell.length_b   1.000
_cell.length_c   1.000
_cell.angle_alpha   90.00
_cell.angle_beta   90.00
_cell.angle_gamma   90.00
#
_symmetry.space_group_name_H-M   'P 1'
#
loop_
_entity.id
_entity.type
_entity.pdbx_description
1 polymer ?
#
loop_
_entity_poly.entity_id
_entity_poly.type
_entity_poly.pdbx_seq_one_letter_code
_entity_poly.pdbx_strand_id
1 'polypeptide(L)'
;MSWFTPQNLETAKEIIARYPRPKSALIPLLHLAQEQEGWVTDDAMRQIADLTGTTPAEVKGTGSFYEMFKFHPVGRYVVNVCTNISCQVMGGEDLLAHAEATLGVRPGGTTADGMFTLEDVECIAACTEAPCLQVNYRYRLRVTEDDFDRLVDDLRRGRVDDVPDHGTLATVRQSIPADRLAGIVDPDDAREAPVWLARNEPAGDGAVGGGA
;
A
#
# COMPACT_ATOMS: atom_id res chain seq x y z
N MET A 1 -15.61 3.71 28.39
CA MET A 1 -15.60 4.82 27.41
C MET A 1 -15.14 4.23 26.09
N SER A 2 -15.69 4.68 24.96
CA SER A 2 -15.24 4.25 23.61
C SER A 2 -13.81 4.73 23.37
N TRP A 3 -12.93 3.90 22.78
CA TRP A 3 -11.58 4.29 22.37
C TRP A 3 -11.60 5.07 21.03
N PHE A 4 -12.43 4.66 20.07
CA PHE A 4 -12.72 5.42 18.87
C PHE A 4 -13.34 6.77 19.25
N THR A 5 -12.91 7.83 18.55
CA THR A 5 -13.58 9.14 18.60
C THR A 5 -15.06 8.99 18.22
N PRO A 6 -15.95 9.91 18.64
CA PRO A 6 -17.36 9.82 18.28
C PRO A 6 -17.61 9.72 16.76
N GLN A 7 -16.81 10.41 15.96
CA GLN A 7 -16.87 10.34 14.50
C GLN A 7 -16.42 8.98 13.98
N ASN A 8 -15.24 8.49 14.41
CA ASN A 8 -14.73 7.19 13.95
C ASN A 8 -15.60 6.03 14.45
N LEU A 9 -16.26 6.16 15.60
CA LEU A 9 -17.22 5.17 16.06
C LEU A 9 -18.43 5.07 15.12
N GLU A 10 -18.89 6.18 14.55
CA GLU A 10 -19.97 6.16 13.57
C GLU A 10 -19.49 5.55 12.24
N THR A 11 -18.33 5.97 11.76
CA THR A 11 -17.68 5.35 10.58
C THR A 11 -17.47 3.84 10.77
N ALA A 12 -17.08 3.39 11.95
CA ALA A 12 -16.92 1.97 12.26
C ALA A 12 -18.25 1.20 12.10
N LYS A 13 -19.37 1.76 12.58
CA LYS A 13 -20.70 1.15 12.39
C LYS A 13 -21.10 1.12 10.93
N GLU A 14 -20.86 2.20 10.18
CA GLU A 14 -21.13 2.25 8.74
C GLU A 14 -20.33 1.19 7.98
N ILE A 15 -19.05 1.01 8.32
CA ILE A 15 -18.19 -0.04 7.76
C ILE A 15 -18.79 -1.41 8.06
N ILE A 16 -19.15 -1.69 9.32
CA ILE A 16 -19.71 -2.97 9.73
C ILE A 16 -21.01 -3.26 8.97
N ALA A 17 -21.86 -2.26 8.78
CA ALA A 17 -23.14 -2.39 8.08
C ALA A 17 -23.00 -2.77 6.60
N ARG A 18 -21.82 -2.61 5.98
CA ARG A 18 -21.55 -3.04 4.59
C ARG A 18 -21.44 -4.56 4.46
N TYR A 19 -21.28 -5.29 5.57
CA TYR A 19 -21.03 -6.72 5.56
C TYR A 19 -22.18 -7.52 6.19
N PRO A 20 -22.52 -8.69 5.64
CA PRO A 20 -23.53 -9.57 6.25
C PRO A 20 -23.03 -10.20 7.56
N ARG A 21 -21.72 -10.26 7.78
CA ARG A 21 -21.09 -10.75 9.02
C ARG A 21 -20.17 -9.67 9.57
N PRO A 22 -20.34 -9.22 10.84
CA PRO A 22 -19.53 -8.14 11.41
C PRO A 22 -18.02 -8.42 11.40
N LYS A 23 -17.60 -9.69 11.60
CA LYS A 23 -16.19 -10.11 11.52
C LYS A 23 -15.53 -9.78 10.16
N SER A 24 -16.29 -9.67 9.07
CA SER A 24 -15.73 -9.30 7.76
C SER A 24 -15.25 -7.84 7.70
N ALA A 25 -15.62 -7.01 8.67
CA ALA A 25 -15.19 -5.62 8.77
C ALA A 25 -13.81 -5.43 9.44
N LEU A 26 -13.12 -6.50 9.87
CA LEU A 26 -11.88 -6.39 10.64
C LEU A 26 -10.80 -5.55 9.93
N ILE A 27 -10.52 -5.80 8.64
CA ILE A 27 -9.46 -5.11 7.90
C ILE A 27 -9.73 -3.60 7.80
N PRO A 28 -10.90 -3.14 7.32
CA PRO A 28 -11.21 -1.71 7.33
C PRO A 28 -11.20 -1.06 8.73
N LEU A 29 -11.65 -1.78 9.77
CA LEU A 29 -11.64 -1.24 11.13
C LEU A 29 -10.22 -1.09 11.69
N LEU A 30 -9.31 -1.99 11.34
CA LEU A 30 -7.88 -1.88 11.67
C LEU A 30 -7.24 -0.67 10.98
N HIS A 31 -7.58 -0.41 9.70
CA HIS A 31 -7.14 0.80 9.00
C HIS A 31 -7.65 2.07 9.70
N LEU A 32 -8.92 2.09 10.10
CA LEU A 32 -9.51 3.23 10.81
C LEU A 32 -8.86 3.47 12.18
N ALA A 33 -8.55 2.39 12.92
CA ALA A 33 -7.84 2.49 14.19
C ALA A 33 -6.42 3.02 14.01
N GLN A 34 -5.69 2.49 13.03
CA GLN A 34 -4.33 2.95 12.73
C GLN A 34 -4.29 4.40 12.23
N GLU A 35 -5.29 4.85 11.47
CA GLU A 35 -5.39 6.26 11.05
C GLU A 35 -5.61 7.20 12.24
N GLN A 36 -6.33 6.75 13.28
CA GLN A 36 -6.59 7.57 14.47
C GLN A 36 -5.34 7.78 15.34
N GLU A 37 -4.50 6.75 15.51
CA GLU A 37 -3.43 6.74 16.53
C GLU A 37 -2.02 6.53 15.92
N GLY A 38 -1.92 6.27 14.62
CA GLY A 38 -0.69 5.88 13.93
C GLY A 38 -0.39 4.39 13.97
N TRP A 39 -1.01 3.64 14.88
CA TRP A 39 -0.81 2.21 15.05
C TRP A 39 -2.01 1.56 15.75
N VAL A 40 -2.08 0.23 15.71
CA VAL A 40 -3.17 -0.56 16.30
C VAL A 40 -2.83 -0.90 17.76
N THR A 41 -3.45 -0.18 18.69
CA THR A 41 -3.27 -0.38 20.14
C THR A 41 -4.07 -1.58 20.67
N ASP A 42 -3.71 -2.06 21.87
CA ASP A 42 -4.49 -3.09 22.57
C ASP A 42 -5.95 -2.66 22.84
N ASP A 43 -6.17 -1.38 23.15
CA ASP A 43 -7.50 -0.83 23.39
C ASP A 43 -8.32 -0.73 22.10
N ALA A 44 -7.68 -0.38 20.97
CA ALA A 44 -8.31 -0.44 19.66
C ALA A 44 -8.75 -1.88 19.33
N MET A 45 -7.88 -2.87 19.54
CA MET A 45 -8.21 -4.27 19.29
C MET A 45 -9.36 -4.77 20.16
N ARG A 46 -9.41 -4.36 21.44
CA ARG A 46 -10.54 -4.67 22.35
C ARG A 46 -11.84 -4.09 21.83
N GLN A 47 -11.84 -2.83 21.43
CA GLN A 47 -13.06 -2.21 20.92
C GLN A 47 -13.52 -2.80 19.58
N ILE A 48 -12.59 -3.08 18.66
CA ILE A 48 -12.91 -3.74 17.39
C ILE A 48 -13.51 -5.13 17.65
N ALA A 49 -12.97 -5.86 18.62
CA ALA A 49 -13.49 -7.16 19.04
C ALA A 49 -14.95 -7.05 19.53
N ASP A 50 -15.23 -6.09 20.43
CA ASP A 50 -16.58 -5.83 20.93
C ASP A 50 -17.57 -5.47 19.80
N LEU A 51 -17.16 -4.61 18.87
CA LEU A 51 -18.00 -4.18 17.75
C LEU A 51 -18.30 -5.30 16.74
N THR A 52 -17.37 -6.25 16.58
CA THR A 52 -17.48 -7.32 15.58
C THR A 52 -17.95 -8.65 16.15
N GLY A 53 -18.13 -8.76 17.47
CA GLY A 53 -18.45 -10.01 18.15
C GLY A 53 -17.32 -11.04 18.05
N THR A 54 -16.07 -10.58 18.06
CA THR A 54 -14.86 -11.43 18.03
C THR A 54 -14.04 -11.26 19.30
N THR A 55 -12.90 -11.92 19.40
CA THR A 55 -11.94 -11.74 20.50
C THR A 55 -10.78 -10.84 20.09
N PRO A 56 -10.14 -10.11 21.03
CA PRO A 56 -8.94 -9.32 20.72
C PRO A 56 -7.80 -10.17 20.11
N ALA A 57 -7.73 -11.45 20.49
CA ALA A 57 -6.77 -12.40 19.91
C ALA A 57 -7.05 -12.71 18.44
N GLU A 58 -8.31 -12.84 18.03
CA GLU A 58 -8.68 -13.00 16.62
C GLU A 58 -8.40 -11.73 15.81
N VAL A 59 -8.65 -10.55 16.40
CA VAL A 59 -8.31 -9.26 15.78
C VAL A 59 -6.80 -9.19 15.54
N LYS A 60 -5.99 -9.46 16.58
CA LYS A 60 -4.54 -9.47 16.48
C LYS A 60 -4.04 -10.52 15.48
N GLY A 61 -4.58 -11.74 15.53
CA GLY A 61 -4.19 -12.82 14.62
C GLY A 61 -4.50 -12.50 13.14
N THR A 62 -5.60 -11.79 12.89
CA THR A 62 -5.94 -11.30 11.55
C THR A 62 -5.01 -10.16 11.14
N GLY A 63 -4.85 -9.16 12.01
CA GLY A 63 -4.07 -7.96 11.71
C GLY A 63 -2.57 -8.23 11.56
N SER A 64 -1.98 -9.11 12.38
CA SER A 64 -0.54 -9.43 12.34
C SER A 64 -0.13 -10.18 11.08
N PHE A 65 -1.08 -10.71 10.31
CA PHE A 65 -0.79 -11.31 9.01
C PHE A 65 -0.48 -10.25 7.94
N TYR A 66 -1.04 -9.04 8.07
CA TYR A 66 -0.86 -7.97 7.09
C TYR A 66 0.19 -6.97 7.60
N GLU A 67 1.30 -6.89 6.90
CA GLU A 67 2.43 -5.99 7.20
C GLU A 67 2.04 -4.50 7.30
N MET A 68 0.94 -4.12 6.65
CA MET A 68 0.39 -2.76 6.69
C MET A 68 0.00 -2.30 8.10
N PHE A 69 -0.35 -3.23 9.00
CA PHE A 69 -0.78 -2.90 10.35
C PHE A 69 0.39 -2.86 11.32
N LYS A 70 0.57 -1.71 11.97
CA LYS A 70 1.64 -1.47 12.93
C LYS A 70 1.10 -1.74 14.34
N PHE A 71 1.82 -2.56 15.10
CA PHE A 71 1.49 -2.92 16.49
C PHE A 71 2.47 -2.32 17.49
N HIS A 72 3.18 -1.28 17.07
CA HIS A 72 4.02 -0.43 17.87
C HIS A 72 3.88 1.00 17.36
N PRO A 73 4.20 2.01 18.20
CA PRO A 73 4.25 3.39 17.74
C PRO A 73 5.16 3.54 16.52
N VAL A 74 4.72 4.36 15.57
CA VAL A 74 5.48 4.79 14.39
C VAL A 74 5.48 6.31 14.33
N GLY A 75 6.37 6.86 13.52
CA GLY A 75 6.45 8.29 13.30
C GLY A 75 5.22 8.82 12.57
N ARG A 76 5.11 10.15 12.54
CA ARG A 76 4.06 10.88 11.81
C ARG A 76 3.95 10.45 10.33
N TYR A 77 5.10 10.21 9.72
CA TYR A 77 5.24 9.79 8.33
C TYR A 77 5.97 8.44 8.24
N VAL A 78 5.27 7.41 7.76
CA VAL A 78 5.88 6.13 7.41
C VAL A 78 6.31 6.18 5.94
N VAL A 79 7.62 6.06 5.72
CA VAL A 79 8.27 6.11 4.40
C VAL A 79 8.57 4.69 3.96
N ASN A 80 7.85 4.21 2.95
CA ASN A 80 7.96 2.87 2.40
C ASN A 80 8.74 2.90 1.10
N VAL A 81 9.99 2.45 1.09
CA VAL A 81 10.83 2.40 -0.12
C VAL A 81 10.70 1.03 -0.77
N CYS A 82 10.31 0.99 -2.05
CA CYS A 82 10.19 -0.27 -2.78
C CYS A 82 11.57 -0.74 -3.24
N THR A 83 11.96 -1.96 -2.83
CA THR A 83 13.24 -2.59 -3.22
C THR A 83 13.05 -3.83 -4.11
N ASN A 84 11.84 -4.09 -4.57
CA ASN A 84 11.56 -5.23 -5.45
C ASN A 84 12.10 -4.99 -6.88
N ILE A 85 12.15 -6.05 -7.69
CA ILE A 85 12.93 -6.22 -8.94
C ILE A 85 13.00 -4.95 -9.81
N SER A 86 11.87 -4.36 -10.20
CA SER A 86 11.89 -3.19 -11.09
C SER A 86 12.52 -1.96 -10.44
N CYS A 87 12.30 -1.74 -9.13
CA CYS A 87 12.96 -0.67 -8.40
C CYS A 87 14.41 -1.01 -8.15
N GLN A 88 14.73 -2.25 -7.79
CA GLN A 88 16.11 -2.72 -7.60
C GLN A 88 16.99 -2.44 -8.82
N VAL A 89 16.53 -2.81 -10.02
CA VAL A 89 17.26 -2.55 -11.28
C VAL A 89 17.43 -1.05 -11.56
N MET A 90 16.52 -0.22 -11.05
CA MET A 90 16.53 1.23 -11.24
C MET A 90 17.17 1.99 -10.06
N GLY A 91 17.87 1.32 -9.15
CA GLY A 91 18.57 1.96 -8.01
C GLY A 91 17.74 2.09 -6.73
N GLY A 92 16.75 1.23 -6.52
CA GLY A 92 15.90 1.23 -5.31
C GLY A 92 16.67 0.94 -4.01
N GLU A 93 17.69 0.08 -4.07
CA GLU A 93 18.58 -0.17 -2.92
C GLU A 93 19.44 1.06 -2.58
N ASP A 94 19.93 1.78 -3.61
CA ASP A 94 20.69 3.02 -3.43
C ASP A 94 19.80 4.09 -2.79
N LEU A 95 18.55 4.22 -3.26
CA LEU A 95 17.56 5.13 -2.67
C LEU A 95 17.26 4.77 -1.20
N LEU A 96 17.15 3.48 -0.87
CA LEU A 96 16.95 3.05 0.51
C LEU A 96 18.17 3.41 1.38
N ALA A 97 19.39 3.14 0.90
CA ALA A 97 20.62 3.48 1.62
C ALA A 97 20.76 5.00 1.83
N HIS A 98 20.39 5.80 0.83
CA HIS A 98 20.32 7.26 0.95
C HIS A 98 19.28 7.68 2.00
N ALA A 99 18.10 7.06 2.00
CA ALA A 99 17.08 7.32 3.00
C ALA A 99 17.54 6.99 4.43
N GLU A 100 18.26 5.88 4.62
CA GLU A 100 18.88 5.55 5.91
C GLU A 100 19.85 6.64 6.37
N ALA A 101 20.70 7.13 5.47
CA ALA A 101 21.69 8.16 5.77
C ALA A 101 21.02 9.51 6.11
N THR A 102 20.02 9.92 5.33
CA THR A 102 19.30 11.19 5.52
C THR A 102 18.44 11.20 6.79
N LEU A 103 17.79 10.08 7.13
CA LEU A 103 16.95 9.98 8.33
C LEU A 103 17.72 9.55 9.57
N GLY A 104 18.89 8.92 9.42
CA GLY A 104 19.70 8.42 10.53
C GLY A 104 19.10 7.18 11.21
N VAL A 105 18.25 6.42 10.51
CA VAL A 105 17.59 5.21 11.00
C VAL A 105 17.66 4.09 9.97
N ARG A 106 17.63 2.84 10.44
CA ARG A 106 17.47 1.64 9.59
C ARG A 106 15.99 1.38 9.28
N PRO A 107 15.66 0.55 8.27
CA PRO A 107 14.33 -0.01 8.09
C PRO A 107 13.75 -0.59 9.39
N GLY A 108 12.48 -0.28 9.67
CA GLY A 108 11.79 -0.55 10.92
C GLY A 108 12.10 0.46 12.04
N GLY A 109 13.07 1.36 11.85
CA GLY A 109 13.44 2.39 12.80
C GLY A 109 12.61 3.65 12.66
N THR A 110 12.42 4.35 13.79
CA THR A 110 11.74 5.66 13.85
C THR A 110 12.72 6.72 14.34
N THR A 111 12.70 7.90 13.72
CA THR A 111 13.58 9.02 14.06
C THR A 111 13.30 9.52 15.47
N ALA A 112 14.33 10.07 16.13
CA ALA A 112 14.24 10.50 17.54
C ALA A 112 13.23 11.63 17.78
N ASP A 113 12.91 12.41 16.76
CA ASP A 113 11.88 13.45 16.77
C ASP A 113 10.45 12.90 16.57
N GLY A 114 10.29 11.59 16.35
CA GLY A 114 9.01 10.94 16.11
C GLY A 114 8.38 11.29 14.75
N MET A 115 9.13 11.91 13.84
CA MET A 115 8.58 12.39 12.57
C MET A 115 8.51 11.30 11.50
N PHE A 116 9.54 10.45 11.40
CA PHE A 116 9.67 9.49 10.31
C PHE A 116 9.90 8.06 10.80
N THR A 117 9.21 7.10 10.21
CA THR A 117 9.57 5.68 10.25
C THR A 117 9.99 5.26 8.85
N LEU A 118 11.15 4.62 8.71
CA LEU A 118 11.62 4.11 7.44
C LEU A 118 11.28 2.62 7.32
N GLU A 119 10.72 2.19 6.20
CA GLU A 119 10.44 0.79 5.89
C GLU A 119 11.02 0.43 4.53
N ASP A 120 11.67 -0.73 4.50
CA ASP A 120 11.98 -1.45 3.27
C ASP A 120 10.76 -2.31 2.95
N VAL A 121 10.12 -2.08 1.80
CA VAL A 121 8.90 -2.77 1.42
C VAL A 121 9.04 -3.50 0.09
N GLU A 122 8.23 -4.54 -0.03
CA GLU A 122 8.04 -5.27 -1.26
C GLU A 122 7.35 -4.44 -2.35
N CYS A 123 7.01 -5.09 -3.46
CA CYS A 123 6.41 -4.45 -4.63
C CYS A 123 5.17 -3.61 -4.29
N ILE A 124 5.26 -2.29 -4.55
CA ILE A 124 4.13 -1.34 -4.41
C ILE A 124 3.32 -1.14 -5.70
N ALA A 125 3.51 -2.00 -6.70
CA ALA A 125 2.80 -1.99 -7.99
C ALA A 125 2.95 -0.69 -8.84
N ALA A 126 4.06 0.03 -8.70
CA ALA A 126 4.39 1.21 -9.52
C ALA A 126 5.61 0.97 -10.43
N CYS A 127 5.74 -0.25 -10.98
CA CYS A 127 6.95 -0.70 -11.67
C CYS A 127 7.34 0.15 -12.89
N THR A 128 6.37 0.71 -13.62
CA THR A 128 6.62 1.61 -14.78
C THR A 128 7.19 2.97 -14.39
N GLU A 129 7.21 3.26 -13.09
CA GLU A 129 7.55 4.55 -12.49
C GLU A 129 8.69 4.40 -11.46
N ALA A 130 9.43 3.30 -11.55
CA ALA A 130 10.58 3.01 -10.71
C ALA A 130 11.74 4.02 -10.89
N PRO A 131 12.57 4.26 -9.86
CA PRO A 131 12.38 3.82 -8.47
C PRO A 131 11.27 4.64 -7.78
N CYS A 132 10.54 4.02 -6.86
CA CYS A 132 9.35 4.62 -6.26
C CYS A 132 9.24 4.30 -4.77
N LEU A 133 8.58 5.19 -4.04
CA LEU A 133 8.31 5.04 -2.61
C LEU A 133 6.90 5.54 -2.28
N GLN A 134 6.45 5.29 -1.06
CA GLN A 134 5.24 5.88 -0.51
C GLN A 134 5.53 6.60 0.80
N VAL A 135 4.78 7.67 1.07
CA VAL A 135 4.71 8.28 2.41
C VAL A 135 3.26 8.22 2.86
N ASN A 136 2.96 7.49 3.93
CA ASN A 136 1.59 7.23 4.39
C ASN A 136 0.65 6.81 3.23
N TYR A 137 1.14 5.88 2.41
CA TYR A 137 0.49 5.36 1.19
C TYR A 137 0.22 6.40 0.07
N ARG A 138 0.84 7.58 0.11
CA ARG A 138 0.90 8.50 -1.03
C ARG A 138 2.12 8.19 -1.88
N TYR A 139 1.88 7.85 -3.14
CA TYR A 139 2.96 7.50 -4.06
C TYR A 139 3.86 8.70 -4.36
N ARG A 140 5.15 8.41 -4.46
CA ARG A 140 6.18 9.26 -5.04
C ARG A 140 6.90 8.43 -6.10
N LEU A 141 6.92 8.94 -7.32
CA LEU A 141 7.26 8.21 -8.53
C LEU A 141 8.56 8.76 -9.11
N ARG A 142 9.39 7.89 -9.71
CA ARG A 142 10.69 8.24 -10.32
C ARG A 142 11.57 9.08 -9.39
N VAL A 143 11.67 8.68 -8.14
CA VAL A 143 12.29 9.47 -7.07
C VAL A 143 13.81 9.37 -7.15
N THR A 144 14.49 10.51 -7.25
CA THR A 144 15.95 10.61 -7.08
C THR A 144 16.33 10.90 -5.62
N GLU A 145 17.61 10.77 -5.27
CA GLU A 145 18.15 11.15 -3.95
C GLU A 145 17.85 12.62 -3.61
N ASP A 146 18.03 13.52 -4.57
CA ASP A 146 17.70 14.96 -4.42
C ASP A 146 16.20 15.21 -4.25
N ASP A 147 15.35 14.41 -4.91
CA ASP A 147 13.90 14.47 -4.69
C ASP A 147 13.54 13.99 -3.28
N PHE A 148 14.20 12.94 -2.79
CA PHE A 148 14.01 12.41 -1.44
C PHE A 148 14.37 13.44 -0.36
N ASP A 149 15.53 14.08 -0.46
CA ASP A 149 15.97 15.08 0.51
C ASP A 149 15.01 16.27 0.57
N ARG A 150 14.53 16.73 -0.60
CA ARG A 150 13.51 17.77 -0.69
C ARG A 150 12.19 17.32 -0.07
N LEU A 151 11.74 16.10 -0.35
CA LEU A 151 10.53 15.53 0.23
C LEU A 151 10.60 15.49 1.76
N VAL A 152 11.73 15.07 2.33
CA VAL A 152 11.93 15.05 3.79
C VAL A 152 11.90 16.46 4.39
N ASP A 153 12.56 17.44 3.77
CA ASP A 153 12.53 18.84 4.22
C ASP A 153 11.12 19.45 4.12
N ASP A 154 10.40 19.16 3.03
CA ASP A 154 9.02 19.61 2.82
C ASP A 154 8.08 19.01 3.88
N LEU A 155 8.20 17.71 4.18
CA LEU A 155 7.41 17.05 5.23
C LEU A 155 7.72 17.60 6.61
N ARG A 156 9.01 17.82 6.95
CA ARG A 156 9.40 18.45 8.23
C ARG A 156 8.79 19.83 8.41
N ARG A 157 8.65 20.59 7.32
CA ARG A 157 8.14 21.96 7.32
C ARG A 157 6.63 22.03 7.04
N GLY A 158 5.96 20.89 6.88
CA GLY A 158 4.52 20.82 6.62
C GLY A 158 4.09 21.44 5.28
N ARG A 159 4.92 21.33 4.24
CA ARG A 159 4.65 21.87 2.89
C ARG A 159 4.01 20.87 1.92
N VAL A 160 3.65 19.69 2.42
CA VAL A 160 3.08 18.60 1.61
C VAL A 160 1.63 18.39 2.02
N ASP A 161 0.69 18.90 1.23
CA ASP A 161 -0.73 18.91 1.59
C ASP A 161 -1.45 17.59 1.29
N ASP A 162 -0.90 16.73 0.43
CA ASP A 162 -1.55 15.48 0.00
C ASP A 162 -1.27 14.29 0.93
N VAL A 163 -0.35 14.44 1.90
CA VAL A 163 0.06 13.39 2.84
C VAL A 163 -0.59 13.64 4.21
N PRO A 164 -1.63 12.87 4.58
CA PRO A 164 -2.21 12.97 5.91
C PRO A 164 -1.27 12.39 6.96
N ASP A 165 -1.47 12.82 8.21
CA ASP A 165 -0.85 12.17 9.36
C ASP A 165 -1.40 10.74 9.46
N HIS A 166 -0.51 9.75 9.47
CA HIS A 166 -0.85 8.33 9.59
C HIS A 166 -1.85 7.78 8.54
N GLY A 167 -1.82 8.29 7.30
CA GLY A 167 -2.65 7.75 6.22
C GLY A 167 -2.45 6.25 6.00
N THR A 168 -3.55 5.52 5.77
CA THR A 168 -3.55 4.05 5.70
C THR A 168 -4.03 3.47 4.37
N LEU A 169 -4.62 4.29 3.50
CA LEU A 169 -5.14 3.86 2.19
C LEU A 169 -4.46 4.62 1.06
N ALA A 170 -4.05 3.88 0.04
CA ALA A 170 -3.41 4.41 -1.14
C ALA A 170 -4.39 5.22 -2.00
N THR A 171 -3.95 6.38 -2.48
CA THR A 171 -4.64 7.11 -3.54
C THR A 171 -3.90 6.85 -4.84
N VAL A 172 -4.40 5.89 -5.63
CA VAL A 172 -3.83 5.56 -6.94
C VAL A 172 -4.56 6.37 -7.99
N ARG A 173 -3.98 7.49 -8.40
CA ARG A 173 -4.46 8.24 -9.57
C ARG A 173 -3.34 8.34 -10.60
N GLN A 174 -3.17 7.27 -11.37
CA GLN A 174 -2.27 7.29 -12.52
C GLN A 174 -3.00 7.92 -13.71
N SER A 175 -2.36 8.92 -14.33
CA SER A 175 -2.79 9.45 -15.62
C SER A 175 -1.84 8.93 -16.68
N ILE A 176 -2.34 8.12 -17.60
CA ILE A 176 -1.57 7.61 -18.74
C ILE A 176 -1.89 8.53 -19.93
N PRO A 177 -0.89 9.26 -20.47
CA PRO A 177 -1.06 10.08 -21.66
C PRO A 177 -1.58 9.27 -22.85
N ALA A 178 -2.41 9.89 -23.70
CA ALA A 178 -3.07 9.20 -24.82
C ALA A 178 -2.07 8.55 -25.80
N ASP A 179 -0.91 9.17 -25.98
CA ASP A 179 0.20 8.70 -26.83
C ASP A 179 0.96 7.51 -26.24
N ARG A 180 0.73 7.18 -24.96
CA ARG A 180 1.34 6.03 -24.27
C ARG A 180 0.33 4.91 -23.98
N LEU A 181 -0.91 5.06 -24.43
CA LEU A 181 -1.92 4.02 -24.32
C LEU A 181 -1.60 2.91 -25.33
N ALA A 182 -1.22 1.72 -24.83
CA ALA A 182 -0.94 0.57 -25.67
C ALA A 182 -2.20 -0.31 -25.82
N GLY A 183 -2.66 -0.53 -27.06
CA GLY A 183 -3.69 -1.51 -27.37
C GLY A 183 -5.10 -1.18 -26.87
N ILE A 184 -5.40 0.09 -26.59
CA ILE A 184 -6.74 0.51 -26.15
C ILE A 184 -7.66 0.57 -27.35
N VAL A 185 -8.31 -0.55 -27.61
CA VAL A 185 -9.62 -0.57 -28.24
C VAL A 185 -10.63 -0.55 -27.09
N ASP A 186 -11.70 0.24 -27.21
CA ASP A 186 -12.77 0.20 -26.23
C ASP A 186 -13.28 -1.24 -26.08
N PRO A 187 -13.60 -1.75 -24.87
CA PRO A 187 -14.11 -3.12 -24.72
C PRO A 187 -15.27 -3.46 -25.65
N ASP A 188 -16.13 -2.48 -25.96
CA ASP A 188 -17.27 -2.66 -26.88
C ASP A 188 -16.84 -2.74 -28.35
N ASP A 189 -15.65 -2.23 -28.67
CA ASP A 189 -15.04 -2.23 -30.00
C ASP A 189 -14.04 -3.39 -30.19
N ALA A 190 -13.66 -4.10 -29.10
CA ALA A 190 -12.77 -5.25 -29.12
C ALA A 190 -13.47 -6.52 -29.66
N ARG A 191 -13.77 -6.51 -30.97
CA ARG A 191 -14.54 -7.57 -31.65
C ARG A 191 -13.70 -8.76 -32.12
N GLU A 192 -12.39 -8.63 -32.11
CA GLU A 192 -11.48 -9.69 -32.55
C GLU A 192 -11.10 -10.59 -31.37
N ALA A 193 -11.10 -11.91 -31.63
CA ALA A 193 -10.61 -12.86 -30.65
C ALA A 193 -9.11 -12.59 -30.37
N PRO A 194 -8.65 -12.62 -29.11
CA PRO A 194 -7.24 -12.44 -28.81
C PRO A 194 -6.39 -13.48 -29.55
N VAL A 195 -5.28 -13.04 -30.14
CA VAL A 195 -4.36 -13.91 -30.92
C VAL A 195 -3.82 -15.12 -30.16
N TRP A 196 -3.82 -15.08 -28.82
CA TRP A 196 -3.40 -16.19 -27.97
C TRP A 196 -4.51 -17.21 -27.72
N LEU A 197 -5.78 -16.89 -27.99
CA LEU A 197 -6.91 -17.81 -27.84
C LEU A 197 -6.80 -18.98 -28.83
N ALA A 198 -6.36 -18.69 -30.06
CA ALA A 198 -6.09 -19.68 -31.11
C ALA A 198 -4.95 -20.66 -30.75
N ARG A 199 -4.03 -20.28 -29.85
CA ARG A 199 -2.93 -21.16 -29.43
C ARG A 199 -3.38 -22.34 -28.57
N ASN A 200 -4.59 -22.24 -27.99
CA ASN A 200 -5.19 -23.27 -27.16
C ASN A 200 -6.21 -24.12 -27.93
N GLU A 201 -6.43 -23.83 -29.22
CA GLU A 201 -7.24 -24.71 -30.05
C GLU A 201 -6.50 -26.04 -30.22
N PRO A 202 -7.17 -27.18 -29.99
CA PRO A 202 -6.54 -28.48 -30.20
C PRO A 202 -6.05 -28.55 -31.64
N ALA A 203 -4.76 -28.84 -31.82
CA ALA A 203 -4.22 -29.09 -33.15
C ALA A 203 -5.10 -30.14 -33.82
N GLY A 204 -5.76 -29.77 -34.91
CA GLY A 204 -6.66 -30.67 -35.61
C GLY A 204 -5.96 -31.99 -35.93
N ASP A 205 -6.68 -33.10 -35.79
CA ASP A 205 -6.21 -34.45 -36.15
C ASP A 205 -5.73 -34.47 -37.60
N GLY A 206 -4.44 -34.19 -37.84
CA GLY A 206 -4.00 -33.97 -39.21
C GLY A 206 -2.58 -33.48 -39.42
N ALA A 207 -1.58 -34.01 -38.70
CA ALA A 207 -0.20 -34.02 -39.19
C ALA A 207 0.69 -35.04 -38.43
N VAL A 208 0.33 -36.31 -38.48
CA VAL A 208 1.36 -37.37 -38.43
C VAL A 208 1.92 -37.45 -39.85
N GLY A 209 2.97 -36.69 -40.13
CA GLY A 209 3.70 -36.72 -41.40
C GLY A 209 5.19 -36.84 -41.13
N GLY A 210 5.71 -38.06 -41.23
CA GLY A 210 7.10 -38.40 -40.94
C GLY A 210 8.15 -37.76 -41.85
N GLY A 211 9.38 -37.74 -41.36
CA GLY A 211 10.59 -37.40 -42.10
C GLY A 211 11.79 -37.75 -41.24
N ALA A 212 12.65 -38.62 -41.77
CA ALA A 212 13.77 -39.31 -41.14
C ALA A 212 14.92 -38.40 -40.65
#